data_AF-A0AAV0QR27-F1
#
_entry.id   AF-A0AAV0QR27-F1
#
_cell.length_a   1.000
_cell.length_b   1.000
_cell.length_c   1.000
_cell.angle_alpha   90.00
_cell.angle_beta   90.00
_cell.angle_gamma   90.00
#
_symmetry.space_group_name_H-M   'P 1'
#
loop_
_entity.id
_entity.type
_entity.pdbx_description
1 polymer ?
#
loop_
_entity_poly.entity_id
_entity_poly.type
_entity_poly.pdbx_seq_one_letter_code
_entity_poly.pdbx_strand_id
1 'polypeptide(L)'
;MKGGIRYHPEVNPDEVNALAQLMTWKSVVADIPYGGAKGGIGCTLRDLSTSELERLTRVFTQKIHDLIGTHTDVLAPDMGTNSQTMAWILDEYSKFHGHSPAVVTGKPIDLGGSLGREAATGRGVVFATEALLAEYGKSIEGLTFEIQVDDTTILKLYYYRFLVENATHVKAKYIIEATNHPTDPEADENIQGFMWEEEQVNKELKKYMTKAFKNIKSMCQTHECNLWMGAFTLGLNQVARATLLRGWEA
;
A
#
# COMPACT_ATOMS: atom_id res chain seq x y z
N MET A 1 10.35 8.71 -1.04
CA MET A 1 9.03 8.62 -0.35
C MET A 1 8.08 7.84 -1.25
N LYS A 2 6.94 7.41 -0.72
CA LYS A 2 5.91 6.73 -1.51
C LYS A 2 4.52 7.17 -1.08
N GLY A 3 3.65 7.46 -2.04
CA GLY A 3 2.33 8.02 -1.76
C GLY A 3 1.33 7.89 -2.89
N GLY A 4 0.06 7.69 -2.53
CA GLY A 4 -1.04 7.67 -3.50
C GLY A 4 -1.53 9.07 -3.86
N ILE A 5 -2.05 9.25 -5.09
CA ILE A 5 -2.71 10.48 -5.54
C ILE A 5 -4.24 10.31 -5.50
N ARG A 6 -4.94 11.12 -4.71
CA ARG A 6 -6.40 11.07 -4.52
C ARG A 6 -7.13 12.13 -5.34
N TYR A 7 -8.17 11.74 -6.08
CA TYR A 7 -9.08 12.66 -6.76
C TYR A 7 -10.45 12.59 -6.08
N HIS A 8 -10.78 13.61 -5.28
CA HIS A 8 -12.04 13.67 -4.53
C HIS A 8 -12.39 15.13 -4.20
N PRO A 9 -13.67 15.55 -4.22
CA PRO A 9 -14.06 16.96 -4.02
C PRO A 9 -13.65 17.53 -2.65
N GLU A 10 -13.54 16.68 -1.63
CA GLU A 10 -13.23 17.11 -0.25
C GLU A 10 -11.73 17.12 0.09
N VAL A 11 -10.87 16.80 -0.89
CA VAL A 11 -9.41 16.81 -0.69
C VAL A 11 -8.97 18.19 -0.22
N ASN A 12 -8.26 18.21 0.90
CA ASN A 12 -7.68 19.41 1.48
C ASN A 12 -6.28 19.12 2.04
N PRO A 13 -5.45 20.17 2.28
CA PRO A 13 -4.08 19.98 2.75
C PRO A 13 -3.95 19.20 4.07
N ASP A 14 -4.87 19.38 5.01
CA ASP A 14 -4.81 18.72 6.31
C ASP A 14 -5.03 17.21 6.18
N GLU A 15 -6.01 16.80 5.37
CA GLU A 15 -6.25 15.39 5.04
C GLU A 15 -5.02 14.77 4.36
N VAL A 16 -4.45 15.45 3.36
CA VAL A 16 -3.27 14.97 2.63
C VAL A 16 -2.08 14.80 3.57
N ASN A 17 -1.84 15.76 4.46
CA ASN A 17 -0.79 15.69 5.47
C ASN A 17 -1.00 14.53 6.46
N ALA A 18 -2.23 14.31 6.93
CA ALA A 18 -2.55 13.19 7.81
C ALA A 18 -2.31 11.83 7.11
N LEU A 19 -2.75 11.70 5.85
CA LEU A 19 -2.54 10.48 5.06
C LEU A 19 -1.05 10.24 4.76
N ALA A 20 -0.25 11.27 4.52
CA ALA A 20 1.20 11.14 4.32
C ALA A 20 1.91 10.62 5.58
N GLN A 21 1.49 11.07 6.78
CA GLN A 21 1.98 10.54 8.05
C GLN A 21 1.61 9.06 8.21
N LEU A 22 0.36 8.68 7.92
CA LEU A 22 -0.06 7.28 7.93
C LEU A 22 0.76 6.42 6.96
N MET A 23 1.08 6.93 5.77
CA MET A 23 1.96 6.22 4.82
C MET A 23 3.37 6.01 5.36
N THR A 24 3.88 6.94 6.18
CA THR A 24 5.17 6.80 6.85
C THR A 24 5.12 5.64 7.84
N TRP A 25 4.14 5.65 8.75
CA TRP A 25 3.97 4.59 9.73
C TRP A 25 3.77 3.23 9.08
N LYS A 26 2.96 3.17 8.02
CA LYS A 26 2.66 1.96 7.29
C LYS A 26 3.89 1.34 6.63
N SER A 27 4.69 2.15 5.94
CA SER A 27 5.90 1.68 5.26
C SER A 27 6.90 1.10 6.26
N VAL A 28 7.05 1.76 7.40
CA VAL A 28 7.95 1.33 8.47
C VAL A 28 7.49 0.03 9.13
N VAL A 29 6.19 -0.10 9.43
CA VAL A 29 5.64 -1.33 10.02
C VAL A 29 5.77 -2.51 9.06
N ALA A 30 5.61 -2.26 7.76
CA ALA A 30 5.80 -3.27 6.71
C ALA A 30 7.29 -3.56 6.42
N ASP A 31 8.22 -2.86 7.06
CA ASP A 31 9.68 -2.98 6.87
C ASP A 31 10.11 -2.71 5.41
N ILE A 32 9.55 -1.64 4.83
CA ILE A 32 9.83 -1.17 3.47
C ILE A 32 10.63 0.13 3.55
N PRO A 33 11.70 0.29 2.74
CA PRO A 33 12.61 1.44 2.83
C PRO A 33 12.05 2.73 2.21
N TYR A 34 10.82 3.11 2.56
CA TYR A 34 10.19 4.35 2.12
C TYR A 34 9.71 5.21 3.29
N GLY A 35 9.90 6.52 3.16
CA GLY A 35 9.07 7.50 3.88
C GLY A 35 7.67 7.61 3.28
N GLY A 36 6.75 8.29 3.95
CA GLY A 36 5.39 8.47 3.47
C GLY A 36 5.17 9.79 2.74
N ALA A 37 4.38 9.73 1.67
CA ALA A 37 3.89 10.89 0.96
C ALA A 37 2.39 10.71 0.64
N LYS A 38 1.75 11.80 0.24
CA LYS A 38 0.40 11.80 -0.32
C LYS A 38 0.20 13.03 -1.19
N GLY A 39 -0.61 12.89 -2.22
CA GLY A 39 -1.09 14.02 -3.01
C GLY A 39 -2.57 13.89 -3.31
N GLY A 40 -3.16 14.96 -3.83
CA GLY A 40 -4.52 14.89 -4.32
C GLY A 40 -4.97 16.14 -5.06
N ILE A 41 -6.10 16.00 -5.73
CA ILE A 41 -6.78 17.06 -6.47
C ILE A 41 -8.23 17.10 -6.00
N GLY A 42 -8.67 18.29 -5.58
CA GLY A 42 -10.06 18.59 -5.25
C GLY A 42 -10.92 18.62 -6.52
N CYS A 43 -11.47 17.48 -6.93
CA CYS A 43 -12.33 17.40 -8.12
C CYS A 43 -13.39 16.29 -8.01
N THR A 44 -14.53 16.52 -8.65
CA THR A 44 -15.61 15.53 -8.80
C THR A 44 -15.43 14.77 -10.11
N LEU A 45 -15.11 13.48 -10.04
CA LEU A 45 -14.85 12.68 -11.24
C LEU A 45 -16.05 12.52 -12.18
N ARG A 46 -17.27 12.53 -11.62
CA ARG A 46 -18.51 12.41 -12.41
C ARG A 46 -18.74 13.61 -13.34
N ASP A 47 -18.12 14.74 -13.02
CA ASP A 47 -18.27 15.98 -13.78
C ASP A 47 -17.20 16.09 -14.89
N LEU A 48 -16.28 15.12 -14.99
CA LEU A 48 -15.17 15.12 -15.92
C LEU A 48 -15.34 14.01 -16.96
N SER A 49 -15.21 14.36 -18.23
CA SER A 49 -14.96 13.38 -19.28
C SER A 49 -13.57 12.73 -19.12
N THR A 50 -13.36 11.57 -19.75
CA THR A 50 -12.04 10.91 -19.77
C THR A 50 -10.94 11.82 -20.30
N SER A 51 -11.22 12.62 -21.33
CA SER A 51 -10.27 13.58 -21.89
C SER A 51 -9.94 14.74 -20.94
N GLU A 52 -10.92 15.21 -20.17
CA GLU A 52 -10.70 16.26 -19.18
C GLU A 52 -9.91 15.73 -18.00
N LEU A 53 -10.21 14.51 -17.56
CA LEU A 53 -9.46 13.81 -16.51
C LEU A 53 -8.01 13.60 -16.93
N GLU A 54 -7.76 13.12 -18.15
CA GLU A 54 -6.40 12.96 -18.68
C GLU A 54 -5.66 14.30 -18.69
N ARG A 55 -6.28 15.36 -19.24
CA ARG A 55 -5.67 16.70 -19.28
C ARG A 55 -5.38 17.23 -17.87
N LEU A 56 -6.29 17.02 -16.92
CA LEU A 56 -6.11 17.40 -15.52
C LEU A 56 -4.89 16.66 -14.92
N THR A 57 -4.82 15.35 -15.10
CA THR A 57 -3.69 14.53 -14.62
C THR A 57 -2.38 15.00 -15.22
N ARG A 58 -2.34 15.27 -16.53
CA ARG A 58 -1.13 15.75 -17.21
C ARG A 58 -0.68 17.11 -16.70
N VAL A 59 -1.58 18.08 -16.59
CA VAL A 59 -1.27 19.41 -16.05
C VAL A 59 -0.77 19.29 -14.61
N PHE A 60 -1.38 18.42 -13.80
CA PHE A 60 -0.90 18.16 -12.44
C PHE A 60 0.53 17.60 -12.45
N THR A 61 0.83 16.58 -13.24
CA THR A 61 2.19 16.02 -13.38
C THR A 61 3.19 17.07 -13.83
N GLN A 62 2.83 17.94 -14.79
CA GLN A 62 3.68 19.05 -15.22
C GLN A 62 4.02 20.03 -14.09
N LYS A 63 3.18 20.15 -13.06
CA LYS A 63 3.45 21.03 -11.91
C LYS A 63 4.31 20.39 -10.83
N ILE A 64 4.41 19.07 -10.80
CA ILE A 64 5.10 18.33 -9.74
C ILE A 64 6.28 17.48 -10.23
N HIS A 65 6.60 17.50 -11.53
CA HIS A 65 7.62 16.60 -12.10
C HIS A 65 9.01 16.75 -11.47
N ASP A 66 9.34 17.90 -10.89
CA ASP A 66 10.61 18.12 -10.18
C ASP A 66 10.58 17.65 -8.71
N LEU A 67 9.40 17.31 -8.20
CA LEU A 67 9.19 16.83 -6.83
C LEU A 67 9.09 15.31 -6.75
N ILE A 68 8.84 14.65 -7.89
CA ILE A 68 8.66 13.19 -7.98
C ILE A 68 9.83 12.54 -8.72
N GLY A 69 10.07 11.27 -8.43
CA GLY A 69 11.20 10.54 -9.02
C GLY A 69 11.43 9.21 -8.32
N THR A 70 12.13 8.30 -9.00
CA THR A 70 12.40 6.93 -8.53
C THR A 70 13.09 6.88 -7.16
N HIS A 71 13.94 7.87 -6.86
CA HIS A 71 14.67 7.99 -5.60
C HIS A 71 14.17 9.14 -4.70
N THR A 72 13.12 9.85 -5.12
CA THR A 72 12.61 11.05 -4.43
C THR A 72 11.21 10.81 -3.90
N ASP A 73 10.23 10.64 -4.78
CA ASP A 73 8.85 10.33 -4.44
C ASP A 73 8.19 9.50 -5.54
N VAL A 74 7.78 8.28 -5.19
CA VAL A 74 7.16 7.32 -6.10
C VAL A 74 5.65 7.34 -5.92
N LEU A 75 4.93 7.72 -6.96
CA LEU A 75 3.48 7.87 -6.91
C LEU A 75 2.76 6.52 -7.00
N ALA A 76 1.51 6.49 -6.56
CA ALA A 76 0.61 5.35 -6.66
C ALA A 76 -0.85 5.80 -6.84
N PRO A 77 -1.76 4.89 -7.23
CA PRO A 77 -3.19 5.13 -7.17
C PRO A 77 -3.69 5.32 -5.73
N ASP A 78 -4.79 6.05 -5.62
CA ASP A 78 -5.64 6.15 -4.44
C ASP A 78 -7.11 6.30 -4.87
N MET A 79 -8.00 6.72 -3.97
CA MET A 79 -9.39 6.99 -4.29
C MET A 79 -9.51 7.95 -5.47
N GLY A 80 -10.25 7.54 -6.49
CA GLY A 80 -10.49 8.33 -7.69
C GLY A 80 -9.37 8.29 -8.73
N THR A 81 -8.29 7.54 -8.50
CA THR A 81 -7.25 7.26 -9.50
C THR A 81 -7.03 5.76 -9.64
N ASN A 82 -6.46 5.34 -10.77
CA ASN A 82 -6.27 3.93 -11.09
C ASN A 82 -5.04 3.72 -12.00
N SER A 83 -4.90 2.52 -12.56
CA SER A 83 -3.80 2.19 -13.47
C SER A 83 -3.74 3.07 -14.71
N GLN A 84 -4.89 3.47 -15.26
CA GLN A 84 -4.94 4.40 -16.38
C GLN A 84 -4.40 5.78 -15.98
N THR A 85 -4.75 6.27 -14.78
CA THR A 85 -4.19 7.53 -14.27
C THR A 85 -2.66 7.45 -14.15
N MET A 86 -2.14 6.33 -13.63
CA MET A 86 -0.69 6.13 -13.51
C MET A 86 0.01 6.06 -14.87
N ALA A 87 -0.63 5.47 -15.87
CA ALA A 87 -0.12 5.46 -17.25
C ALA A 87 0.05 6.89 -17.79
N TRP A 88 -0.93 7.78 -17.58
CA TRP A 88 -0.82 9.18 -17.99
C TRP A 88 0.27 9.94 -17.24
N ILE A 89 0.42 9.69 -15.93
CA ILE A 89 1.48 10.31 -15.14
C ILE A 89 2.86 9.85 -15.63
N LEU A 90 3.05 8.55 -15.87
CA LEU A 90 4.31 8.02 -16.40
C LEU A 90 4.65 8.64 -17.76
N ASP A 91 3.68 8.67 -18.68
CA ASP A 91 3.87 9.24 -20.02
C ASP A 91 4.22 10.73 -19.94
N GLU A 92 3.50 11.50 -19.13
CA GLU A 92 3.76 12.94 -18.97
C GLU A 92 5.11 13.22 -18.30
N TYR A 93 5.46 12.48 -17.24
CA TYR A 93 6.76 12.59 -16.58
C TYR A 93 7.92 12.27 -17.54
N SER A 94 7.73 11.25 -18.39
CA SER A 94 8.77 10.79 -19.32
C SER A 94 9.16 11.85 -20.36
N LYS A 95 8.29 12.84 -20.64
CA LYS A 95 8.62 13.97 -21.52
C LYS A 95 9.70 14.89 -20.94
N PHE A 96 9.79 14.97 -19.62
CA PHE A 96 10.74 15.84 -18.91
C PHE A 96 12.03 15.11 -18.53
N HIS A 97 11.91 13.85 -18.10
CA HIS A 97 13.01 13.11 -17.47
C HIS A 97 13.44 11.84 -18.22
N GLY A 98 12.85 11.58 -19.39
CA GLY A 98 13.06 10.34 -20.13
C GLY A 98 12.34 9.14 -19.49
N HIS A 99 12.52 7.96 -20.09
CA HIS A 99 11.78 6.76 -19.69
C HIS A 99 12.19 6.27 -18.29
N SER A 100 11.27 6.41 -17.33
CA SER A 100 11.48 6.07 -15.91
C SER A 100 10.27 5.37 -15.30
N PRO A 101 10.00 4.09 -15.61
CA PRO A 101 8.77 3.39 -15.23
C PRO A 101 8.56 3.27 -13.71
N ALA A 102 9.64 3.29 -12.91
CA ALA A 102 9.58 3.22 -11.45
C ALA A 102 9.10 4.51 -10.76
N VAL A 103 8.88 5.62 -11.49
CA VAL A 103 8.39 6.89 -10.90
C VAL A 103 6.97 6.78 -10.37
N VAL A 104 6.18 5.85 -10.91
CA VAL A 104 4.84 5.51 -10.43
C VAL A 104 4.70 4.00 -10.29
N THR A 105 3.85 3.58 -9.36
CA THR A 105 3.40 2.18 -9.21
C THR A 105 1.92 2.05 -9.49
N GLY A 106 1.41 0.84 -9.65
CA GLY A 106 0.04 0.57 -10.02
C GLY A 106 -0.25 0.78 -11.50
N LYS A 107 0.77 0.66 -12.35
CA LYS A 107 0.63 0.78 -13.81
C LYS A 107 -0.09 -0.44 -14.40
N PRO A 108 -0.61 -0.34 -15.64
CA PRO A 108 -0.97 -1.53 -16.42
C PRO A 108 0.26 -2.44 -16.59
N ILE A 109 0.03 -3.75 -16.71
CA ILE A 109 1.12 -4.74 -16.92
C ILE A 109 1.96 -4.38 -18.14
N ASP A 110 1.32 -3.94 -19.24
CA ASP A 110 1.98 -3.52 -20.48
C ASP A 110 2.94 -2.32 -20.30
N LEU A 111 2.84 -1.59 -19.20
CA LEU A 111 3.69 -0.44 -18.86
C LEU A 111 4.58 -0.71 -17.64
N GLY A 112 4.84 -1.98 -17.31
CA GLY A 112 5.68 -2.38 -16.17
C GLY A 112 4.94 -2.38 -14.83
N GLY A 113 3.64 -2.64 -14.84
CA GLY A 113 2.87 -2.94 -13.63
C GLY A 113 3.19 -4.33 -13.07
N SER A 114 3.16 -4.50 -11.74
CA SER A 114 3.46 -5.80 -11.12
C SER A 114 2.29 -6.78 -11.19
N LEU A 115 2.61 -8.05 -11.41
CA LEU A 115 1.61 -9.14 -11.41
C LEU A 115 1.08 -9.37 -9.99
N GLY A 116 -0.20 -9.74 -9.89
CA GLY A 116 -0.80 -10.07 -8.60
C GLY A 116 -1.11 -8.87 -7.71
N ARG A 117 -0.95 -7.63 -8.19
CA ARG A 117 -1.30 -6.40 -7.48
C ARG A 117 -2.73 -6.40 -6.95
N GLU A 118 -3.71 -6.76 -7.79
CA GLU A 118 -5.14 -6.69 -7.44
C GLU A 118 -5.49 -7.53 -6.21
N ALA A 119 -4.83 -8.68 -6.04
CA ALA A 119 -5.07 -9.60 -4.92
C ALA A 119 -4.08 -9.43 -3.75
N ALA A 120 -3.07 -8.56 -3.87
CA ALA A 120 -1.99 -8.42 -2.90
C ALA A 120 -2.50 -8.08 -1.48
N THR A 121 -3.45 -7.16 -1.36
CA THR A 121 -4.03 -6.78 -0.05
C THR A 121 -4.75 -7.95 0.61
N GLY A 122 -5.60 -8.68 -0.14
CA GLY A 122 -6.31 -9.84 0.38
C GLY A 122 -5.36 -10.96 0.80
N ARG A 123 -4.32 -11.24 -0.01
CA ARG A 123 -3.25 -12.19 0.35
C ARG A 123 -2.48 -11.75 1.59
N GLY A 124 -2.21 -10.46 1.75
CA GLY A 124 -1.55 -9.91 2.93
C GLY A 124 -2.32 -10.21 4.22
N VAL A 125 -3.65 -10.06 4.21
CA VAL A 125 -4.52 -10.42 5.34
C VAL A 125 -4.39 -11.91 5.67
N VAL A 126 -4.44 -12.78 4.66
CA VAL A 126 -4.27 -14.23 4.84
C VAL A 126 -2.90 -14.54 5.47
N PHE A 127 -1.82 -13.96 4.95
CA PHE A 127 -0.48 -14.22 5.48
C PHE A 127 -0.28 -13.71 6.91
N ALA A 128 -0.85 -12.54 7.24
CA ALA A 128 -0.86 -12.04 8.62
C ALA A 128 -1.66 -12.97 9.56
N THR A 129 -2.79 -13.51 9.08
CA THR A 129 -3.61 -14.49 9.79
C THR A 129 -2.84 -15.78 10.05
N GLU A 130 -2.20 -16.33 9.03
CA GLU A 130 -1.36 -17.53 9.14
C GLU A 130 -0.24 -17.32 10.16
N ALA A 131 0.45 -16.17 10.10
CA ALA A 131 1.50 -15.82 11.04
C ALA A 131 0.98 -15.74 12.49
N LEU A 132 -0.20 -15.15 12.69
CA LEU A 132 -0.84 -15.10 14.01
C LEU A 132 -1.25 -16.47 14.53
N LEU A 133 -1.86 -17.32 13.70
CA LEU A 133 -2.30 -18.66 14.11
C LEU A 133 -1.12 -19.57 14.45
N ALA A 134 0.00 -19.44 13.73
CA ALA A 134 1.22 -20.19 13.98
C ALA A 134 1.77 -19.97 15.41
N GLU A 135 1.62 -18.77 15.99
CA GLU A 135 1.99 -18.48 17.38
C GLU A 135 1.21 -19.32 18.40
N TYR A 136 0.01 -19.77 18.02
CA TYR A 136 -0.85 -20.62 18.84
C TYR A 136 -0.80 -22.10 18.43
N GLY A 137 0.16 -22.48 17.57
CA GLY A 137 0.26 -23.84 17.04
C GLY A 137 -0.95 -24.26 16.19
N LYS A 138 -1.62 -23.30 15.55
CA LYS A 138 -2.82 -23.53 14.73
C LYS A 138 -2.54 -23.28 13.25
N SER A 139 -3.27 -23.98 12.39
CA SER A 139 -3.36 -23.69 10.97
C SER A 139 -4.70 -23.04 10.64
N ILE A 140 -4.79 -22.48 9.43
CA ILE A 140 -6.05 -21.95 8.87
C ILE A 140 -7.04 -23.07 8.52
N GLU A 141 -6.56 -24.29 8.31
CA GLU A 141 -7.37 -25.42 7.88
C GLU A 141 -8.42 -25.79 8.93
N GLY A 142 -9.68 -25.94 8.50
CA GLY A 142 -10.79 -26.28 9.38
C GLY A 142 -11.31 -25.14 10.26
N LEU A 143 -10.80 -23.91 10.12
CA LEU A 143 -11.33 -22.73 10.80
C LEU A 143 -12.44 -22.05 9.99
N THR A 144 -13.45 -21.51 10.69
CA THR A 144 -14.52 -20.70 10.10
C THR A 144 -14.15 -19.23 10.17
N PHE A 145 -14.42 -18.49 9.10
CA PHE A 145 -14.15 -17.06 9.00
C PHE A 145 -15.41 -16.31 8.61
N GLU A 146 -15.53 -15.09 9.11
CA GLU A 146 -16.51 -14.11 8.66
C GLU A 146 -15.76 -12.93 8.07
N ILE A 147 -16.16 -12.50 6.87
CA ILE A 147 -15.51 -11.42 6.15
C ILE A 147 -16.55 -10.36 5.83
N GLN A 148 -16.40 -9.21 6.47
CA GLN A 148 -17.15 -8.01 6.10
C GLN A 148 -16.42 -7.28 4.98
N VAL A 149 -17.10 -7.02 3.87
CA VAL A 149 -16.54 -6.32 2.70
C VAL A 149 -17.40 -5.10 2.43
N ASP A 150 -16.78 -3.91 2.46
CA ASP A 150 -17.34 -2.72 1.83
C ASP A 150 -16.90 -2.67 0.35
N ASP A 151 -17.66 -1.95 -0.48
CA ASP A 151 -17.69 -1.96 -1.96
C ASP A 151 -16.34 -1.87 -2.72
N THR A 152 -15.21 -1.73 -2.04
CA THR A 152 -13.88 -1.90 -2.61
C THR A 152 -13.62 -3.35 -3.03
N THR A 153 -13.51 -3.55 -4.34
CA THR A 153 -13.32 -4.80 -5.11
C THR A 153 -12.19 -5.74 -4.65
N ILE A 154 -11.31 -5.30 -3.74
CA ILE A 154 -10.04 -5.96 -3.41
C ILE A 154 -10.21 -7.26 -2.60
N LEU A 155 -11.29 -7.41 -1.83
CA LEU A 155 -11.56 -8.63 -1.05
C LEU A 155 -12.42 -9.67 -1.80
N LYS A 156 -13.01 -9.32 -2.96
CA LYS A 156 -13.89 -10.22 -3.72
C LYS A 156 -13.16 -11.41 -4.36
N LEU A 157 -11.85 -11.30 -4.61
CA LEU A 157 -11.07 -12.35 -5.31
C LEU A 157 -10.73 -13.59 -4.45
N TYR A 158 -10.76 -13.49 -3.11
CA TYR A 158 -10.59 -14.65 -2.21
C TYR A 158 -11.90 -15.11 -1.54
N TYR A 159 -13.03 -14.51 -1.94
CA TYR A 159 -14.37 -14.82 -1.44
C TYR A 159 -14.77 -16.29 -1.66
N TYR A 160 -14.19 -16.97 -2.66
CA TYR A 160 -14.49 -18.38 -2.95
C TYR A 160 -13.87 -19.40 -2.00
N ARG A 161 -13.14 -18.99 -0.95
CA ARG A 161 -12.62 -19.91 0.07
C ARG A 161 -13.23 -19.73 1.46
N PHE A 162 -14.15 -18.78 1.62
CA PHE A 162 -14.72 -18.44 2.92
C PHE A 162 -16.24 -18.35 2.81
N LEU A 163 -16.94 -19.24 3.53
CA LEU A 163 -18.39 -19.33 3.53
C LEU A 163 -19.00 -18.05 4.10
N VAL A 164 -19.93 -17.45 3.36
CA VAL A 164 -20.75 -16.32 3.83
C VAL A 164 -22.17 -16.82 4.07
N GLU A 165 -22.35 -17.51 5.19
CA GLU A 165 -23.64 -17.68 5.86
C GLU A 165 -23.31 -17.83 7.36
N ASN A 166 -23.97 -17.05 8.24
CA ASN A 166 -23.94 -17.09 9.73
C ASN A 166 -23.29 -15.92 10.51
N ALA A 167 -23.29 -14.70 9.98
CA ALA A 167 -22.82 -13.48 10.68
C ALA A 167 -23.40 -13.24 12.09
N THR A 168 -24.61 -13.73 12.38
CA THR A 168 -25.28 -13.49 13.67
C THR A 168 -24.82 -14.43 14.81
N HIS A 169 -23.94 -15.40 14.54
CA HIS A 169 -23.53 -16.42 15.51
C HIS A 169 -22.00 -16.56 15.70
N VAL A 170 -21.19 -15.77 15.01
CA VAL A 170 -19.73 -15.84 15.13
C VAL A 170 -19.25 -15.09 16.36
N LYS A 171 -18.77 -15.82 17.37
CA LYS A 171 -17.96 -15.23 18.46
C LYS A 171 -16.51 -15.14 17.98
N ALA A 172 -16.16 -14.05 17.31
CA ALA A 172 -14.83 -13.86 16.74
C ALA A 172 -13.75 -13.95 17.84
N LYS A 173 -12.81 -14.89 17.67
CA LYS A 173 -11.64 -15.01 18.56
C LYS A 173 -10.49 -14.09 18.15
N TYR A 174 -10.42 -13.74 16.87
CA TYR A 174 -9.41 -12.86 16.27
C TYR A 174 -10.11 -11.90 15.31
N ILE A 175 -9.69 -10.64 15.32
CA ILE A 175 -10.12 -9.60 14.37
C ILE A 175 -8.87 -9.16 13.62
N ILE A 176 -8.93 -9.12 12.28
CA ILE A 176 -7.81 -8.80 11.42
C ILE A 176 -8.25 -7.72 10.43
N GLU A 177 -7.60 -6.57 10.49
CA GLU A 177 -7.93 -5.41 9.68
C GLU A 177 -7.08 -5.36 8.41
N ALA A 178 -7.73 -5.19 7.26
CA ALA A 178 -7.07 -5.03 5.97
C ALA A 178 -6.78 -3.56 5.68
N THR A 179 -5.61 -3.24 5.11
CA THR A 179 -5.33 -1.89 4.58
C THR A 179 -4.81 -1.95 3.14
N ASN A 180 -5.17 -0.96 2.31
CA ASN A 180 -4.93 -0.99 0.86
C ASN A 180 -3.44 -0.97 0.48
N HIS A 181 -2.93 -1.99 -0.21
CA HIS A 181 -1.68 -1.99 -1.01
C HIS A 181 -0.40 -1.37 -0.37
N PRO A 182 0.07 -1.78 0.83
CA PRO A 182 1.35 -1.29 1.36
C PRO A 182 2.61 -1.84 0.68
N THR A 183 2.55 -3.03 0.09
CA THR A 183 3.72 -3.92 -0.09
C THR A 183 3.91 -4.40 -1.53
N ASP A 184 3.54 -3.59 -2.52
CA ASP A 184 3.72 -3.95 -3.93
C ASP A 184 5.19 -3.77 -4.35
N PRO A 185 5.90 -4.83 -4.80
CA PRO A 185 7.31 -4.76 -5.22
C PRO A 185 7.51 -4.05 -6.57
N GLU A 186 6.45 -3.59 -7.24
CA GLU A 186 6.51 -2.97 -8.57
C GLU A 186 7.62 -1.91 -8.73
N ALA A 187 7.85 -1.07 -7.72
CA ALA A 187 8.91 -0.06 -7.80
C ALA A 187 10.30 -0.71 -7.85
N ASP A 188 10.54 -1.73 -7.04
CA ASP A 188 11.81 -2.45 -6.97
C ASP A 188 12.05 -3.27 -8.25
N GLU A 189 11.01 -3.95 -8.77
CA GLU A 189 11.05 -4.68 -10.05
C GLU A 189 11.46 -3.75 -11.20
N ASN A 190 10.83 -2.57 -11.28
CA ASN A 190 11.13 -1.59 -12.32
C ASN A 190 12.54 -0.98 -12.16
N ILE A 191 13.03 -0.77 -10.94
CA ILE A 191 14.41 -0.31 -10.70
C ILE A 191 15.43 -1.37 -11.10
N GLN A 192 15.13 -2.65 -10.85
CA GLN A 192 16.00 -3.77 -11.21
C GLN A 192 15.96 -4.10 -12.71
N GLY A 193 14.93 -3.62 -13.43
CA GLY A 193 14.79 -3.79 -14.88
C GLY A 193 14.24 -5.15 -15.29
N PHE A 194 13.60 -5.89 -14.38
CA PHE A 194 12.94 -7.16 -14.71
C PHE A 194 11.68 -7.35 -13.87
N MET A 195 10.66 -7.97 -14.48
CA MET A 195 9.39 -8.28 -13.83
C MET A 195 9.43 -9.69 -13.25
N TRP A 196 8.81 -9.89 -12.09
CA TRP A 196 8.68 -11.21 -11.50
C TRP A 196 7.39 -11.90 -11.96
N GLU A 197 7.44 -13.23 -12.00
CA GLU A 197 6.24 -14.05 -12.10
C GLU A 197 5.38 -13.91 -10.84
N GLU A 198 4.06 -14.06 -10.96
CA GLU A 198 3.12 -13.87 -9.83
C GLU A 198 3.46 -14.75 -8.62
N GLU A 199 3.96 -15.97 -8.84
CA GLU A 199 4.38 -16.86 -7.75
C GLU A 199 5.52 -16.25 -6.92
N GLN A 200 6.50 -15.63 -7.57
CA GLN A 200 7.62 -14.98 -6.90
C GLN A 200 7.17 -13.70 -6.18
N VAL A 201 6.28 -12.90 -6.79
CA VAL A 201 5.64 -11.75 -6.11
C VAL A 201 4.96 -12.19 -4.82
N ASN A 202 4.16 -13.26 -4.87
CA ASN A 202 3.43 -13.80 -3.73
C ASN A 202 4.36 -14.34 -2.63
N LYS A 203 5.47 -14.97 -3.02
CA LYS A 203 6.48 -15.47 -2.09
C LYS A 203 7.15 -14.34 -1.32
N GLU A 204 7.55 -13.26 -2.00
CA GLU A 204 8.14 -12.10 -1.33
C GLU A 204 7.09 -11.39 -0.46
N LEU A 205 5.86 -11.21 -0.94
CA LEU A 205 4.77 -10.66 -0.13
C LEU A 205 4.58 -11.43 1.18
N LYS A 206 4.53 -12.77 1.14
CA LYS A 206 4.41 -13.60 2.35
C LYS A 206 5.58 -13.41 3.30
N LYS A 207 6.80 -13.31 2.76
CA LYS A 207 8.02 -13.06 3.54
C LYS A 207 7.98 -11.71 4.25
N TYR A 208 7.60 -10.63 3.55
CA TYR A 208 7.42 -9.29 4.15
C TYR A 208 6.37 -9.31 5.25
N MET A 209 5.18 -9.85 4.98
CA MET A 209 4.08 -9.89 5.96
C MET A 209 4.46 -10.70 7.21
N THR A 210 5.12 -11.85 7.04
CA THR A 210 5.56 -12.69 8.16
C THR A 210 6.64 -11.99 8.99
N LYS A 211 7.59 -11.30 8.33
CA LYS A 211 8.64 -10.54 9.01
C LYS A 211 8.05 -9.36 9.79
N ALA A 212 7.18 -8.58 9.17
CA ALA A 212 6.48 -7.46 9.81
C ALA A 212 5.73 -7.91 11.07
N PHE A 213 4.96 -9.01 10.98
CA PHE A 213 4.26 -9.57 12.13
C PHE A 213 5.22 -9.95 13.27
N LYS A 214 6.34 -10.63 12.97
CA LYS A 214 7.36 -10.98 13.97
C LYS A 214 7.98 -9.75 14.64
N ASN A 215 8.25 -8.69 13.87
CA ASN A 215 8.79 -7.44 14.41
C ASN A 215 7.79 -6.77 15.37
N ILE A 216 6.50 -6.72 15.01
CA ILE A 216 5.44 -6.21 15.88
C ILE A 216 5.36 -7.03 17.17
N LYS A 217 5.38 -8.36 17.07
CA LYS A 217 5.34 -9.27 18.22
C LYS A 217 6.51 -9.07 19.17
N SER A 218 7.73 -8.88 18.64
CA SER A 218 8.91 -8.57 19.45
C SER A 218 8.75 -7.25 20.21
N MET A 219 8.14 -6.23 19.59
CA MET A 219 7.80 -4.98 20.27
C MET A 219 6.74 -5.17 21.36
N CYS A 220 5.69 -5.96 21.10
CA CYS A 220 4.68 -6.30 22.10
C CYS A 220 5.26 -6.97 23.33
N GLN A 221 6.23 -7.88 23.15
CA GLN A 221 6.90 -8.57 24.25
C GLN A 221 7.80 -7.61 25.04
N THR A 222 8.59 -6.79 24.35
CA THR A 222 9.51 -5.84 24.98
C THR A 222 8.78 -4.75 25.78
N HIS A 223 7.62 -4.30 25.29
CA HIS A 223 6.86 -3.19 25.87
C HIS A 223 5.56 -3.62 26.57
N GLU A 224 5.36 -4.92 26.77
CA GLU A 224 4.16 -5.51 27.41
C GLU A 224 2.83 -4.93 26.89
N CYS A 225 2.70 -4.83 25.56
CA CYS A 225 1.57 -4.15 24.92
C CYS A 225 0.86 -5.03 23.88
N ASN A 226 -0.34 -4.62 23.47
CA ASN A 226 -1.11 -5.32 22.43
C ASN A 226 -0.52 -5.09 21.02
N LEU A 227 -1.00 -5.84 20.02
CA LEU A 227 -0.49 -5.76 18.64
C LEU A 227 -0.58 -4.36 18.03
N TRP A 228 -1.64 -3.63 18.34
CA TRP A 228 -1.85 -2.28 17.82
C TRP A 228 -0.79 -1.32 18.37
N MET A 229 -0.59 -1.32 19.70
CA MET A 229 0.43 -0.51 20.34
C MET A 229 1.84 -0.95 19.91
N GLY A 230 2.08 -2.26 19.74
CA GLY A 230 3.35 -2.79 19.26
C GLY A 230 3.70 -2.30 17.85
N ALA A 231 2.71 -2.24 16.95
CA ALA A 231 2.90 -1.71 15.60
C ALA A 231 3.22 -0.20 15.63
N PHE A 232 2.50 0.57 16.46
CA PHE A 232 2.77 1.99 16.61
C PHE A 232 4.16 2.26 17.22
N THR A 233 4.53 1.53 18.27
CA THR A 233 5.85 1.60 18.91
C THR A 233 6.97 1.22 17.93
N LEU A 234 6.78 0.18 17.11
CA LEU A 234 7.72 -0.19 16.05
C LEU A 234 7.92 0.96 15.06
N GLY A 235 6.81 1.55 14.60
CA GLY A 235 6.80 2.70 13.68
C GLY A 235 7.60 3.87 14.24
N LEU A 236 7.26 4.31 15.44
CA LEU A 236 7.92 5.41 16.13
C LEU A 236 9.41 5.16 16.34
N ASN A 237 9.77 3.98 16.86
CA ASN A 237 11.16 3.65 17.20
C ASN A 237 12.06 3.67 15.95
N GLN A 238 11.59 3.14 14.82
CA GLN A 238 12.38 3.11 13.59
C GLN A 238 12.55 4.51 12.99
N VAL A 239 11.48 5.32 12.92
CA VAL A 239 11.58 6.70 12.41
C VAL A 239 12.49 7.53 13.31
N ALA A 240 12.29 7.48 14.63
CA ALA A 240 13.12 8.21 15.59
C ALA A 240 14.59 7.79 15.48
N ARG A 241 14.88 6.49 15.37
CA ARG A 241 16.23 5.97 15.20
C ARG A 241 16.86 6.45 13.89
N ALA A 242 16.12 6.41 12.78
CA ALA A 242 16.61 6.89 11.49
C ALA A 242 16.94 8.39 11.54
N THR A 243 16.08 9.21 12.15
CA THR A 243 16.32 10.64 12.34
C THR A 243 17.55 10.91 13.21
N LEU A 244 17.69 10.20 14.35
CA LEU A 244 18.85 10.35 15.23
C LEU A 244 20.16 9.94 14.55
N LEU A 245 20.16 8.85 13.77
CA LEU A 245 21.34 8.37 13.06
C LEU A 245 21.74 9.30 11.90
N ARG A 246 20.77 9.87 11.18
CA ARG A 246 21.04 10.85 10.12
C ARG A 246 21.61 12.16 10.66
N GLY A 247 21.26 12.52 11.90
CA GLY A 247 21.61 13.80 12.50
C GLY A 247 20.69 14.93 12.02
N TRP A 248 20.83 16.09 12.66
CA TRP A 248 20.09 17.31 12.33
C TRP A 248 21.00 18.22 11.52
N GLU A 249 21.06 18.02 10.20
CA GLU A 249 21.65 19.00 9.29
C GLU A 249 20.53 19.77 8.58
N ALA A 250 20.77 21.07 8.35
CA ALA A 250 19.84 21.98 7.69
C ALA A 250 19.96 21.92 6.16
#